data_AF-A0A9E2D0Q9-F1
#
_entry.id   AF-A0A9E2D0Q9-F1
#
_cell.length_a   1.000
_cell.length_b   1.000
_cell.length_c   1.000
_cell.angle_alpha   90.00
_cell.angle_beta   90.00
_cell.angle_gamma   90.00
#
_symmetry.space_group_name_H-M   'P 1'
#
loop_
_entity.id
_entity.type
_entity.pdbx_description
1 polymer ?
#
loop_
_entity_poly.entity_id
_entity_poly.type
_entity_poly.pdbx_seq_one_letter_code
_entity_poly.pdbx_strand_id
1 'polypeptide(L)'
;MVSEVLIASTDGQNLFEKPRTILISRPSADELCSFITKEDITIVVCGGIEERHYKYLSWTKKKIFDSVIGPYAEALQLVLENRLVSGTILTGAVGDEACP
;
A
#
# COMPACT_ATOMS: atom_id res chain seq x y z
N MET A 1 -6.05 -5.72 -11.57
CA MET A 1 -5.07 -6.77 -11.23
C MET A 1 -3.71 -6.10 -11.17
N VAL A 2 -2.95 -6.28 -10.07
CA VAL A 2 -1.66 -5.61 -9.86
C VAL A 2 -0.52 -6.60 -10.05
N SER A 3 0.46 -6.25 -10.88
CA SER A 3 1.64 -7.07 -11.17
C SER A 3 2.87 -6.63 -10.39
N GLU A 4 2.77 -5.50 -9.71
CA GLU A 4 3.87 -4.83 -9.06
C GLU A 4 3.45 -4.39 -7.66
N VAL A 5 4.30 -4.67 -6.68
CA VAL A 5 4.07 -4.37 -5.27
C VAL A 5 5.28 -3.64 -4.72
N LEU A 6 5.03 -2.51 -4.06
CA LEU A 6 6.06 -1.74 -3.38
C LEU A 6 6.08 -2.13 -1.90
N ILE A 7 7.26 -2.49 -1.41
CA ILE A 7 7.48 -2.88 -0.01
C ILE A 7 8.41 -1.88 0.63
N ALA A 8 8.01 -1.35 1.77
CA ALA A 8 8.80 -0.42 2.56
C ALA A 8 8.90 -0.92 4.01
N SER A 9 10.11 -0.89 4.56
CA SER A 9 10.38 -1.25 5.95
C SER A 9 10.57 0.02 6.77
N THR A 10 9.85 0.16 7.90
CA THR A 10 9.91 1.33 8.77
C THR A 10 9.91 0.94 10.24
N ASP A 11 10.61 1.71 11.07
CA ASP A 11 10.56 1.66 12.55
C ASP A 11 9.32 2.36 13.12
N GLY A 12 8.50 2.95 12.25
CA GLY A 12 7.34 3.77 12.62
C GLY A 12 7.63 5.27 12.62
N GLN A 13 8.90 5.67 12.48
CA GLN A 13 9.28 7.08 12.30
C GLN A 13 10.17 7.28 11.07
N ASN A 14 11.05 6.32 10.77
CA ASN A 14 11.98 6.40 9.65
C ASN A 14 11.98 5.11 8.84
N LEU A 15 12.12 5.26 7.52
CA LEU A 15 12.35 4.15 6.61
C LEU A 15 13.74 3.55 6.89
N PHE A 16 13.81 2.24 7.09
CA PHE A 16 15.09 1.53 7.26
C PHE A 16 15.88 1.50 5.95
N GLU A 17 15.19 1.34 4.83
CA GLU A 17 15.77 1.21 3.50
C GLU A 17 14.87 1.84 2.44
N LYS A 18 15.41 2.08 1.24
CA LYS A 18 14.59 2.53 0.12
C LYS A 18 13.50 1.50 -0.18
N PRO A 19 12.27 1.94 -0.48
CA PRO A 19 11.21 1.01 -0.82
C PRO A 19 11.64 0.20 -2.04
N ARG A 20 11.47 -1.11 -1.96
CA ARG A 20 11.80 -2.04 -3.03
C ARG A 20 10.54 -2.44 -3.77
N THR A 21 10.65 -2.49 -5.08
CA THR A 21 9.58 -2.94 -5.96
C THR A 21 9.77 -4.42 -6.25
N ILE A 22 8.73 -5.22 -6.02
CA ILE A 22 8.70 -6.65 -6.32
C ILE A 22 7.66 -6.89 -7.41
N LEU A 23 8.09 -7.60 -8.45
CA LEU A 23 7.21 -8.09 -9.51
C LEU A 23 6.65 -9.44 -9.10
N ILE A 24 5.33 -9.55 -9.09
CA ILE A 24 4.65 -10.81 -8.79
C ILE A 24 4.44 -11.58 -10.10
N SER A 25 5.12 -12.73 -10.22
CA SER A 25 5.04 -13.60 -11.39
C SER A 25 3.64 -14.12 -11.70
N ARG A 26 2.76 -14.20 -10.68
CA ARG A 26 1.35 -14.61 -10.81
C ARG A 26 0.44 -13.62 -10.07
N PRO A 27 -0.08 -12.59 -10.74
CA PRO A 27 -0.87 -11.56 -10.08
C PRO A 27 -2.27 -12.09 -9.74
N SER A 28 -2.40 -12.71 -8.56
CA SER A 28 -3.66 -13.16 -7.98
C SER A 28 -3.83 -12.54 -6.60
N ALA A 29 -5.06 -12.17 -6.24
CA ALA A 29 -5.36 -11.60 -4.91
C ALA A 29 -5.02 -12.58 -3.77
N ASP A 30 -5.17 -13.89 -4.01
CA ASP A 30 -4.80 -14.94 -3.06
C ASP A 30 -3.29 -15.03 -2.83
N GLU A 31 -2.50 -14.99 -3.91
CA GLU A 31 -1.03 -14.98 -3.84
C GLU A 31 -0.51 -13.74 -3.13
N LEU A 32 -1.13 -12.57 -3.37
CA LEU A 32 -0.83 -11.34 -2.64
C LEU A 32 -1.09 -11.48 -1.14
N CYS A 33 -2.25 -12.03 -0.74
CA CYS A 33 -2.56 -12.26 0.67
C CYS A 33 -1.55 -13.21 1.34
N SER A 34 -1.18 -14.29 0.65
CA SER A 34 -0.16 -15.24 1.11
C SER A 34 1.20 -14.55 1.26
N PHE A 35 1.57 -13.71 0.29
CA PHE A 35 2.82 -12.94 0.31
C PHE A 35 2.86 -11.93 1.47
N ILE A 36 1.80 -11.13 1.65
CA ILE A 36 1.64 -10.17 2.77
C ILE A 36 1.78 -10.87 4.12
N THR A 37 1.28 -12.10 4.23
CA THR A 37 1.35 -12.89 5.46
C THR A 37 2.75 -13.44 5.70
N LYS A 38 3.42 -13.94 4.65
CA LYS A 38 4.78 -14.50 4.74
C LYS A 38 5.84 -13.46 5.06
N GLU A 39 5.75 -12.27 4.47
CA GLU A 39 6.69 -11.15 4.69
C GLU A 39 6.38 -10.35 5.98
N ASP A 40 5.47 -10.84 6.83
CA ASP A 40 5.04 -10.19 8.08
C ASP A 40 4.60 -8.72 7.91
N ILE A 41 3.97 -8.41 6.77
CA ILE A 41 3.55 -7.04 6.47
C ILE A 41 2.43 -6.63 7.43
N THR A 42 2.61 -5.51 8.12
CA THR A 42 1.67 -5.01 9.13
C THR A 42 0.67 -4.00 8.58
N ILE A 43 1.07 -3.27 7.53
CA ILE A 43 0.29 -2.20 6.91
C ILE A 43 0.18 -2.47 5.41
N VAL A 44 -1.03 -2.45 4.88
CA VAL A 44 -1.33 -2.64 3.46
C VAL A 44 -2.06 -1.39 2.95
N VAL A 45 -1.51 -0.74 1.94
CA VAL A 45 -2.12 0.42 1.28
C VAL A 45 -2.52 0.01 -0.13
N CYS A 46 -3.79 0.20 -0.50
CA CYS A 46 -4.32 -0.20 -1.80
C CYS A 46 -5.35 0.82 -2.30
N GLY A 47 -5.41 1.02 -3.62
CA GLY A 47 -6.49 1.80 -4.25
C GLY A 47 -7.82 1.05 -4.29
N GLY A 48 -7.80 -0.27 -4.19
CA GLY A 48 -9.00 -1.10 -4.13
C GLY A 48 -8.66 -2.53 -3.75
N ILE A 49 -9.53 -3.13 -2.93
CA ILE A 49 -9.42 -4.51 -2.47
C ILE A 49 -10.83 -5.12 -2.38
N GLU A 50 -10.98 -6.36 -2.82
CA GLU A 50 -12.27 -7.05 -2.70
C GLU A 50 -12.58 -7.38 -1.24
N GLU A 51 -13.86 -7.31 -0.88
CA GLU A 51 -14.33 -7.48 0.51
C GLU A 51 -13.82 -8.77 1.16
N ARG A 52 -13.77 -9.87 0.42
CA ARG A 52 -13.26 -11.16 0.91
C ARG A 52 -11.81 -11.04 1.40
N HIS A 53 -10.95 -10.42 0.60
CA HIS A 53 -9.52 -10.27 0.90
C HIS A 53 -9.31 -9.25 2.02
N TYR A 54 -10.09 -8.16 2.03
CA TYR A 54 -10.09 -7.19 3.11
C TYR A 54 -10.40 -7.85 4.46
N LYS A 55 -11.48 -8.64 4.53
CA LYS A 55 -11.87 -9.37 5.74
C LYS A 55 -10.80 -10.36 6.20
N TYR A 56 -10.19 -11.08 5.26
CA TYR A 56 -9.11 -12.02 5.55
C TYR A 56 -7.90 -11.32 6.18
N LEU A 57 -7.38 -10.27 5.54
CA LEU A 57 -6.21 -9.53 6.03
C LEU A 57 -6.52 -8.79 7.34
N SER A 58 -7.72 -8.24 7.49
CA SER A 58 -8.14 -7.56 8.72
C SER A 58 -8.20 -8.53 9.91
N TRP A 59 -8.65 -9.77 9.66
CA TRP A 59 -8.63 -10.82 10.69
C TRP A 59 -7.21 -11.17 11.14
N THR A 60 -6.22 -11.12 10.24
CA THR A 60 -4.81 -11.32 10.59
C THR A 60 -4.19 -10.14 11.37
N LYS A 61 -4.99 -9.19 11.88
CA LYS A 61 -4.60 -7.97 12.60
C LYS A 61 -3.76 -6.97 11.80
N LYS A 62 -3.80 -7.06 10.48
CA LYS A 62 -3.10 -6.11 9.59
C LYS A 62 -3.96 -4.85 9.41
N LYS A 63 -3.31 -3.68 9.36
CA LYS A 63 -3.97 -2.42 9.04
C LYS A 63 -4.09 -2.28 7.53
N ILE A 64 -5.30 -2.00 7.04
CA ILE A 64 -5.57 -1.88 5.61
C ILE A 64 -6.11 -0.48 5.35
N PHE A 65 -5.45 0.23 4.44
CA PHE A 65 -5.89 1.51 3.92
C PHE A 65 -6.33 1.30 2.48
N ASP A 66 -7.64 1.25 2.27
CA ASP A 66 -8.26 1.05 0.96
C ASP A 66 -8.68 2.39 0.34
N SER A 67 -9.04 2.37 -0.96
CA SER A 67 -9.53 3.56 -1.67
C SER A 67 -8.54 4.74 -1.68
N VAL A 68 -7.23 4.46 -1.53
CA VAL A 68 -6.19 5.49 -1.57
C VAL A 68 -5.78 5.75 -3.02
N ILE A 69 -5.83 7.02 -3.44
CA ILE A 69 -5.55 7.43 -4.82
C ILE A 69 -4.41 8.44 -4.83
N GLY A 70 -3.33 8.14 -5.56
CA GLY A 70 -2.22 9.05 -5.81
C GLY A 70 -0.84 8.40 -5.75
N PRO A 71 0.23 9.21 -5.76
CA PRO A 71 1.61 8.71 -5.76
C PRO A 71 1.96 7.99 -4.46
N TYR A 72 2.65 6.86 -4.57
CA TYR A 72 3.02 6.03 -3.42
C TYR A 72 3.92 6.75 -2.41
N ALA A 73 4.74 7.71 -2.86
CA ALA A 73 5.66 8.47 -2.00
C ALA A 73 4.88 9.30 -0.96
N GLU A 74 3.86 10.01 -1.41
CA GLU A 74 2.96 10.78 -0.56
C GLU A 74 2.15 9.86 0.37
N ALA A 75 1.64 8.74 -0.16
CA ALA A 75 0.92 7.76 0.65
C ALA A 75 1.81 7.18 1.77
N LEU A 76 3.06 6.86 1.44
CA LEU A 76 4.05 6.36 2.39
C LEU A 76 4.39 7.41 3.46
N GLN A 77 4.54 8.68 3.08
CA GLN A 77 4.78 9.76 4.03
C GLN A 77 3.62 9.90 5.02
N LEU A 78 2.37 9.86 4.55
CA LEU A 78 1.20 9.88 5.43
C LEU A 78 1.10 8.66 6.34
N VAL A 79 1.57 7.48 5.89
CA VAL A 79 1.67 6.30 6.76
C VAL A 79 2.68 6.53 7.88
N LEU A 80 3.85 7.10 7.56
CA LEU A 80 4.88 7.43 8.56
C LEU A 80 4.40 8.49 9.56
N GLU A 81 3.64 9.48 9.09
CA GLU A 81 3.00 10.47 9.96
C GLU A 81 1.78 9.90 10.73
N ASN A 82 1.38 8.65 10.45
CA ASN A 82 0.16 8.03 10.98
C ASN A 82 -1.11 8.88 10.71
N ARG A 83 -1.15 9.53 9.54
CA ARG A 83 -2.23 10.39 9.05
C ARG A 83 -2.99 9.81 7.85
N LEU A 84 -2.51 8.71 7.26
CA LEU A 84 -3.21 8.07 6.15
C LEU A 84 -4.56 7.50 6.61
N VAL A 85 -5.60 7.74 5.83
CA VAL A 85 -6.94 7.17 6.02
C VAL A 85 -7.45 6.52 4.74
N SER A 86 -8.31 5.51 4.84
CA SER A 86 -8.97 4.95 3.67
C SER A 86 -9.78 6.03 2.95
N GLY A 87 -9.76 6.02 1.61
CA GLY A 87 -10.41 7.05 0.79
C GLY A 87 -9.58 8.32 0.60
N THR A 88 -8.34 8.38 1.08
CA THR A 88 -7.47 9.55 0.88
C THR A 88 -7.15 9.74 -0.59
N ILE A 89 -7.39 10.94 -1.10
CA ILE A 89 -6.98 11.38 -2.45
C ILE A 89 -5.81 12.35 -2.28
N LEU A 90 -4.67 12.01 -2.85
CA LEU A 90 -3.43 12.77 -2.74
C LEU A 90 -3.32 13.75 -3.91
N THR A 91 -2.75 14.93 -3.65
CA THR A 91 -2.75 16.07 -4.59
C THR A 91 -1.91 15.82 -5.85
N GLY A 92 -1.08 14.77 -5.91
CA GLY A 92 -0.36 14.34 -7.12
C GLY A 92 -1.08 13.27 -7.96
N ALA A 93 -2.35 12.94 -7.65
CA ALA A 93 -3.14 11.95 -8.40
C ALA A 93 -3.71 12.50 -9.72
N VAL A 94 -3.90 13.82 -9.80
CA VAL A 94 -4.12 14.54 -11.05
C VAL A 94 -2.76 14.79 -11.66
N GLY A 95 -2.58 14.47 -12.95
CA GLY A 95 -1.31 14.67 -13.63
C GLY A 95 -0.77 16.07 -13.36
N ASP A 96 0.52 16.13 -13.07
CA ASP A 96 1.28 17.37 -13.03
C ASP A 96 1.19 18.04 -14.41
N GLU A 97 0.17 18.88 -14.60
CA GLU A 97 0.17 19.97 -15.57
C GLU A 97 0.60 21.25 -14.83
N ALA A 98 1.79 21.22 -14.23
CA ALA A 98 2.48 22.45 -13.88
C ALA A 98 3.17 22.98 -15.14
N CYS A 99 2.46 23.80 -15.91
CA CYS A 99 3.04 24.68 -16.92
C CYS A 99 4.11 25.59 -16.29
N PRO A 100 5.24 25.78 -16.99
CA PRO A 100 5.71 27.14 -17.26
C PRO A 100 5.55 27.54 -18.73
#